data_AF-A0A2E3GND8-F1
#
_entry.id   AF-A0A2E3GND8-F1
#
_cell.length_a   1.000
_cell.length_b   1.000
_cell.length_c   1.000
_cell.angle_alpha   90.00
_cell.angle_beta   90.00
_cell.angle_gamma   90.00
#
_symmetry.space_group_name_H-M   'P 1'
#
loop_
_entity.id
_entity.type
_entity.pdbx_description
1 polymer ?
#
loop_
_entity_poly.entity_id
_entity_poly.type
_entity_poly.pdbx_seq_one_letter_code
_entity_poly.pdbx_strand_id
1 'polypeptide(L)'
;MKSLGELFDDYAQKPELDGKLKETRIRQAWASIAGEYIAKYTTYLRLRDDSLLVEINDSTLRHELFLHKEEVMNKVNVFLGEQLVNQIQIR
;
A
#
# COMPACT_ATOMS: atom_id res chain seq x y z
N MET A 1 29.89 -14.11 26.46
CA MET A 1 29.98 -14.81 25.17
C MET A 1 28.54 -14.99 24.71
N LYS A 2 28.06 -14.21 23.73
CA LYS A 2 26.67 -14.30 23.27
C LYS A 2 26.47 -15.62 22.52
N SER A 3 25.35 -16.29 22.76
CA SER A 3 25.04 -17.57 22.15
C SER A 3 24.51 -17.39 20.72
N LEU A 4 24.71 -18.40 19.86
CA LEU A 4 24.21 -18.40 18.48
C LEU A 4 22.69 -18.24 18.39
N GLY A 5 21.93 -18.59 19.45
CA GLY A 5 20.48 -18.37 19.50
C GLY A 5 20.07 -16.90 19.61
N GLU A 6 20.85 -16.06 20.29
CA GLU A 6 20.57 -14.62 20.46
C GLU A 6 20.82 -13.79 19.19
N LEU A 7 21.49 -14.37 18.19
CA LEU A 7 21.74 -13.76 16.89
C LEU A 7 20.66 -14.08 15.84
N PHE A 8 19.77 -15.04 16.11
CA PHE A 8 18.61 -15.33 15.24
C PHE A 8 17.39 -14.44 15.56
N ASP A 9 17.28 -13.93 16.80
CA ASP A 9 16.16 -13.09 17.23
C ASP A 9 16.23 -11.62 16.74
N ASP A 10 17.43 -11.08 16.49
CA ASP A 10 17.61 -9.71 15.96
C ASP A 10 17.46 -9.64 14.42
N TYR A 11 17.54 -10.80 13.74
CA TYR A 11 17.68 -10.93 12.29
C TYR A 11 16.54 -11.68 11.57
N ALA A 12 15.40 -11.93 12.24
CA ALA A 12 14.09 -12.11 11.57
C ALA A 12 13.50 -10.77 11.07
N GLN A 13 14.41 -9.89 10.60
CA GLN A 13 14.29 -8.76 9.69
C GLN A 13 12.90 -8.11 9.57
N LYS A 14 12.52 -7.39 10.63
CA LYS A 14 11.51 -6.30 10.73
C LYS A 14 10.51 -6.16 9.55
N PRO A 15 9.66 -7.16 9.28
CA PRO A 15 8.70 -7.11 8.16
C PRO A 15 7.71 -5.96 8.33
N GLU A 16 7.35 -5.64 9.58
CA GLU A 16 6.48 -4.51 9.90
C GLU A 16 7.13 -3.15 9.59
N LEU A 17 8.45 -3.03 9.72
CA LEU A 17 9.15 -1.78 9.39
C LEU A 17 9.17 -1.58 7.87
N ASP A 18 9.43 -2.66 7.12
CA ASP A 18 9.39 -2.66 5.67
C ASP A 18 7.98 -2.32 5.14
N GLY A 19 6.93 -2.96 5.68
CA GLY A 19 5.55 -2.66 5.33
C GLY A 19 5.14 -1.21 5.59
N LYS A 20 5.53 -0.63 6.74
CA LYS A 20 5.27 0.79 7.06
C LYS A 20 6.02 1.75 6.13
N LEU A 21 7.25 1.42 5.74
CA LEU A 21 8.02 2.20 4.78
C LEU A 21 7.35 2.17 3.40
N LYS A 22 6.92 1.00 2.93
CA LYS A 22 6.19 0.85 1.66
C LYS A 22 4.87 1.62 1.68
N GLU A 23 4.09 1.51 2.76
CA GLU A 23 2.87 2.29 2.93
C GLU A 23 3.14 3.80 2.80
N THR A 24 4.18 4.29 3.48
CA THR A 24 4.55 5.71 3.45
C THR A 24 4.90 6.15 2.03
N ARG A 25 5.66 5.33 1.29
CA ARG A 25 5.99 5.61 -0.12
C ARG A 25 4.74 5.65 -1.00
N ILE A 26 3.81 4.71 -0.84
CA ILE A 26 2.55 4.70 -1.58
C ILE A 26 1.74 5.97 -1.28
N ARG A 27 1.61 6.36 -0.01
CA ARG A 27 0.90 7.58 0.40
C ARG A 27 1.47 8.83 -0.29
N GLN A 28 2.80 8.94 -0.35
CA GLN A 28 3.48 10.07 -0.99
C GLN A 28 3.27 10.12 -2.52
N ALA A 29 3.21 8.96 -3.16
CA ALA A 29 3.00 8.85 -4.60
C ALA A 29 1.53 8.66 -5.01
N TRP A 30 0.58 8.71 -4.07
CA TRP A 30 -0.79 8.32 -4.35
C TRP A 30 -1.46 9.18 -5.45
N ALA A 31 -1.20 10.49 -5.43
CA ALA A 31 -1.70 11.40 -6.46
C ALA A 31 -1.19 11.08 -7.87
N SER A 32 0.06 10.63 -8.02
CA SER A 32 0.60 10.23 -9.32
C SER A 32 0.13 8.83 -9.76
N ILE A 33 -0.20 7.96 -8.81
CA ILE A 33 -0.66 6.59 -9.06
C ILE A 33 -2.15 6.56 -9.44
N ALA A 34 -3.00 7.14 -8.58
CA ALA A 34 -4.45 7.10 -8.69
C ALA A 34 -5.03 8.35 -9.39
N GLY A 35 -4.25 9.42 -9.52
CA GLY A 35 -4.70 10.70 -10.04
C GLY A 35 -5.07 11.70 -8.94
N GLU A 36 -4.83 12.99 -9.24
CA GLU A 36 -5.02 14.11 -8.32
C GLU A 36 -6.43 14.17 -7.70
N TYR A 37 -7.47 13.93 -8.51
CA TYR A 37 -8.85 13.96 -8.04
C TYR A 37 -9.14 12.83 -7.06
N ILE A 38 -8.81 11.58 -7.37
CA ILE A 38 -9.01 10.45 -6.45
C ILE A 38 -8.22 10.65 -5.15
N ALA A 39 -6.97 11.09 -5.26
CA ALA A 39 -6.11 11.33 -4.09
C ALA A 39 -6.67 12.42 -3.17
N LYS A 40 -7.22 13.50 -3.73
CA LYS A 40 -7.82 14.60 -2.97
C LYS A 40 -8.99 14.16 -2.07
N TYR A 41 -9.78 13.18 -2.50
CA TYR A 41 -10.94 12.66 -1.76
C TYR A 41 -10.66 11.33 -1.04
N THR A 42 -9.42 10.84 -1.11
CA THR A 42 -8.99 9.67 -0.34
C THR A 42 -8.77 10.09 1.11
N THR A 43 -9.60 9.60 2.02
CA THR A 43 -9.53 9.92 3.45
C THR A 43 -8.62 8.97 4.21
N TYR A 44 -8.38 7.78 3.65
CA TYR A 44 -7.57 6.77 4.30
C TYR A 44 -6.91 5.86 3.27
N LEU A 45 -5.66 5.51 3.52
CA LEU A 45 -4.89 4.57 2.71
C LEU A 45 -4.05 3.71 3.66
N ARG A 46 -4.09 2.38 3.59
CA ARG A 46 -3.27 1.49 4.44
C ARG A 46 -2.84 0.27 3.66
N LEU A 47 -1.58 -0.12 3.82
CA LEU A 47 -1.06 -1.37 3.28
C LEU A 47 -1.06 -2.42 4.40
N ARG A 48 -1.78 -3.53 4.22
CA ARG A 48 -1.85 -4.60 5.20
C ARG A 48 -2.14 -5.92 4.51
N ASP A 49 -1.43 -6.99 4.89
CA ASP A 49 -1.67 -8.35 4.41
C ASP A 49 -1.76 -8.39 2.86
N ASP A 50 -0.76 -7.79 2.20
CA ASP A 50 -0.68 -7.69 0.72
C ASP A 50 -1.90 -7.01 0.06
N SER A 51 -2.67 -6.27 0.85
CA SER A 51 -3.87 -5.58 0.43
C SER A 51 -3.77 -4.08 0.70
N LEU A 52 -4.17 -3.28 -0.28
CA LEU A 52 -4.27 -1.83 -0.14
C LEU A 52 -5.72 -1.46 0.21
N LEU A 53 -5.93 -1.00 1.43
CA LEU A 53 -7.22 -0.44 1.86
C LEU A 53 -7.27 1.04 1.52
N VAL A 54 -8.29 1.45 0.78
CA VAL A 54 -8.53 2.84 0.35
C VAL A 54 -9.94 3.24 0.77
N GLU A 55 -10.08 4.34 1.51
CA GLU A 55 -11.38 4.93 1.84
C GLU A 55 -11.53 6.26 1.09
N ILE A 56 -12.67 6.44 0.42
CA ILE A 56 -12.96 7.65 -0.38
C ILE A 56 -14.30 8.23 0.07
N ASN A 57 -14.33 9.54 0.33
CA ASN A 57 -15.52 10.27 0.79
C ASN A 57 -16.39 10.86 -0.34
N ASP A 58 -16.27 10.32 -1.56
CA ASP A 58 -17.06 10.67 -2.73
C ASP A 58 -17.51 9.38 -3.43
N SER A 59 -18.82 9.23 -3.63
CA SER A 59 -19.41 8.00 -4.19
C SER A 59 -19.06 7.78 -5.66
N THR A 60 -18.89 8.86 -6.42
CA THR A 60 -18.58 8.82 -7.86
C THR A 60 -17.13 8.39 -8.05
N LEU A 61 -16.20 9.04 -7.36
CA LEU A 61 -14.77 8.71 -7.40
C LEU A 61 -14.49 7.31 -6.86
N ARG A 62 -15.27 6.86 -5.86
CA ARG A 62 -15.21 5.48 -5.37
C ARG A 62 -15.58 4.48 -6.46
N HIS A 63 -16.64 4.75 -7.22
CA HIS A 63 -17.07 3.88 -8.31
C HIS A 63 -16.03 3.87 -9.44
N GLU A 64 -15.51 5.04 -9.81
CA GLU A 64 -14.42 5.17 -10.78
C GLU A 64 -13.17 4.37 -10.35
N LEU A 65 -12.70 4.56 -9.12
CA LEU A 65 -11.57 3.78 -8.59
C LEU A 65 -11.87 2.28 -8.61
N PHE A 66 -13.10 1.86 -8.33
CA PHE A 66 -13.48 0.45 -8.38
C PHE A 66 -13.37 -0.14 -9.79
N LEU A 67 -13.79 0.62 -10.82
CA LEU A 67 -13.65 0.20 -12.22
C LEU A 67 -12.18 0.12 -12.65
N HIS A 68 -11.33 1.00 -12.13
CA HIS A 68 -9.90 1.07 -12.47
C HIS A 68 -8.97 0.36 -11.47
N LYS A 69 -9.51 -0.39 -10.51
CA LYS A 69 -8.73 -0.94 -9.37
C LYS A 69 -7.58 -1.84 -9.79
N GLU A 70 -7.74 -2.62 -10.87
CA GLU A 70 -6.69 -3.51 -11.37
C GLU A 70 -5.52 -2.72 -11.98
N GLU A 71 -5.82 -1.67 -12.73
CA GLU A 71 -4.82 -0.75 -13.28
C GLU A 71 -4.07 -0.04 -12.15
N VAL A 72 -4.79 0.46 -11.14
CA VAL A 72 -4.19 1.12 -9.98
C VAL A 72 -3.31 0.14 -9.19
N MET A 73 -3.76 -1.10 -8.99
CA MET A 73 -2.97 -2.14 -8.33
C MET A 73 -1.65 -2.41 -9.07
N ASN A 74 -1.72 -2.53 -10.39
CA ASN A 74 -0.54 -2.70 -11.24
C ASN A 74 0.41 -1.49 -11.10
N LYS A 75 -0.11 -0.26 -11.13
CA LYS A 75 0.69 0.96 -10.95
C LYS A 75 1.38 0.99 -9.57
N VAL A 76 0.70 0.56 -8.51
CA VAL A 76 1.29 0.47 -7.17
C VAL A 76 2.46 -0.53 -7.16
N ASN A 77 2.28 -1.73 -7.70
CA ASN A 77 3.33 -2.74 -7.76
C ASN A 77 4.52 -2.27 -8.62
N VAL A 78 4.26 -1.63 -9.77
CA VAL A 78 5.30 -1.02 -10.61
C VAL A 78 6.06 0.07 -9.84
N PHE A 79 5.36 0.92 -9.09
CA PHE A 79 5.98 1.97 -8.29
C PHE A 79 6.85 1.42 -7.14
N LEU A 80 6.42 0.33 -6.51
CA LEU A 80 7.20 -0.34 -5.47
C LEU A 80 8.40 -1.10 -6.04
N GLY A 81 8.30 -1.56 -7.29
CA GLY A 81 9.30 -2.40 -7.95
C GLY A 81 9.17 -3.88 -7.60
N GLU A 82 8.04 -4.30 -7.03
CA GLU A 82 7.77 -5.68 -6.61
C GLU A 82 6.27 -5.99 -6.75
N GLN A 83 5.93 -7.28 -6.92
CA GLN A 83 4.55 -7.76 -6.90
C GLN A 83 4.14 -8.05 -5.45
N LEU A 84 3.65 -7.04 -4.75
CA LEU A 84 3.26 -7.12 -3.34
C LEU A 84 1.76 -6.97 -3.15
N VAL A 85 1.12 -5.99 -3.80
CA VAL A 85 -0.30 -5.71 -3.65
C VAL A 85 -1.10 -6.64 -4.56
N ASN A 86 -1.87 -7.54 -3.95
CA ASN A 86 -2.69 -8.54 -4.64
C ASN A 86 -4.18 -8.15 -4.67
N GLN A 87 -4.58 -7.17 -3.85
CA GLN A 87 -5.96 -6.71 -3.77
C GLN A 87 -6.03 -5.24 -3.38
N ILE A 88 -6.99 -4.51 -3.94
CA ILE A 88 -7.43 -3.20 -3.45
C ILE A 88 -8.82 -3.34 -2.84
N GLN A 89 -8.95 -2.98 -1.56
CA GLN A 89 -10.23 -2.91 -0.85
C GLN A 89 -10.67 -1.45 -0.80
N ILE A 90 -11.81 -1.15 -1.39
CA ILE A 90 -12.35 0.21 -1.47
C ILE A 90 -13.55 0.32 -0.51
N ARG A 91 -13.57 1.36 0.32
CA ARG A 91 -14.61 1.62 1.32
C ARG A 91 -15.25 3.00 1.22
#